data_AF-A0A8J3Z222-F1
#
_entry.id   AF-A0A8J3Z222-F1
#
_cell.length_a   1.000
_cell.length_b   1.000
_cell.length_c   1.000
_cell.angle_alpha   90.00
_cell.angle_beta   90.00
_cell.angle_gamma   90.00
#
_symmetry.space_group_name_H-M   'P 1'
#
loop_
_entity.id
_entity.type
_entity.pdbx_description
1 polymer ?
#
loop_
_entity_poly.entity_id
_entity_poly.type
_entity_poly.pdbx_seq_one_letter_code
_entity_poly.pdbx_strand_id
1 'polypeptide(L)'
;MGATTAVYLGAEAARRIRVAQVVVDGHAIDAATERCVRCAVPGPCEARRDALAVLGSYGRLPRRRPGATRPEEIVISAGAPSRSSGPSFGWLGPVTEQREPVTEDSVGGRHRQPGL
;
A
#
# COMPACT_ATOMS: atom_id res chain seq x y z
N MET A 1 24.58 -28.28 11.04
CA MET A 1 23.92 -27.58 12.16
C MET A 1 23.45 -26.17 11.75
N GLY A 2 22.66 -26.04 10.68
CA GLY A 2 22.24 -24.71 10.15
C GLY A 2 20.75 -24.42 10.27
N ALA A 3 19.91 -25.47 10.21
CA ALA A 3 18.45 -25.32 10.24
C ALA A 3 17.94 -24.74 11.57
N THR A 4 18.42 -25.23 12.71
CA THR A 4 18.00 -24.75 14.04
C THR A 4 18.36 -23.28 14.28
N THR A 5 19.55 -22.85 13.84
CA THR A 5 20.00 -21.46 13.93
C THR A 5 19.13 -20.55 13.08
N ALA A 6 18.80 -20.95 11.85
CA ALA A 6 17.90 -20.20 10.98
C ALA A 6 16.49 -20.05 11.59
N VAL A 7 15.95 -21.09 12.22
CA VAL A 7 14.65 -21.06 12.91
C VAL A 7 14.69 -20.12 14.12
N TYR A 8 15.74 -20.17 14.94
CA TYR A 8 15.89 -19.28 16.09
C TYR A 8 15.97 -17.81 15.67
N LEU A 9 16.81 -17.50 14.67
CA LEU A 9 16.97 -16.14 14.14
C LEU A 9 15.67 -15.64 13.50
N GLY A 10 14.94 -16.50 12.79
CA GLY A 10 13.63 -16.16 12.22
C GLY A 10 12.58 -15.84 13.30
N ALA A 11 12.51 -16.65 14.36
CA ALA A 11 11.60 -16.41 15.48
C ALA A 11 11.91 -15.10 16.21
N GLU A 12 13.19 -14.79 16.41
CA GLU A 12 13.64 -13.55 17.05
C GLU A 12 13.36 -12.33 16.17
N ALA A 13 13.61 -12.41 14.86
CA ALA A 13 13.24 -11.36 13.92
C ALA A 13 11.72 -11.07 13.96
N ALA A 14 10.89 -12.11 13.98
CA ALA A 14 9.44 -11.96 14.11
C ALA A 14 9.02 -11.32 15.45
N ARG A 15 9.70 -11.65 16.55
CA ARG A 15 9.49 -11.01 17.86
C ARG A 15 9.82 -9.52 17.79
N ARG A 16 11.00 -9.16 17.26
CA ARG A 16 11.45 -7.75 17.15
C ARG A 16 10.51 -6.91 16.28
N ILE A 17 10.04 -7.46 15.16
CA ILE A 17 9.05 -6.80 14.29
C ILE A 17 7.74 -6.56 15.04
N ARG A 18 7.23 -7.55 15.80
CA ARG A 18 6.00 -7.38 16.57
C ARG A 18 6.13 -6.32 17.66
N VAL A 19 7.23 -6.33 18.39
CA VAL A 19 7.49 -5.33 19.44
C VAL A 19 7.58 -3.93 18.83
N ALA A 20 8.35 -3.77 17.75
CA ALA A 20 8.47 -2.50 17.05
C ALA A 20 7.11 -1.98 16.54
N GLN A 21 6.26 -2.87 16.02
CA GLN A 21 4.90 -2.49 15.61
C GLN A 21 4.06 -1.95 16.77
N VAL A 22 4.09 -2.60 17.92
CA VAL A 22 3.36 -2.14 19.12
C VAL A 22 3.83 -0.76 19.57
N VAL A 23 5.14 -0.49 19.48
CA VAL A 23 5.71 0.83 19.80
C VAL A 23 5.25 1.88 18.80
N VAL A 24 5.31 1.61 17.49
CA VAL A 24 4.84 2.57 16.47
C VAL A 24 3.35 2.90 16.65
N ASP A 25 2.53 1.90 16.96
CA ASP A 25 1.09 2.08 17.20
C ASP A 25 0.85 2.90 18.48
N GLY A 26 1.56 2.60 19.58
CA GLY A 26 1.40 3.28 20.86
C GLY A 26 2.00 4.70 20.90
N HIS A 27 2.90 5.02 19.98
CA HIS A 27 3.53 6.33 19.85
C HIS A 27 3.05 7.07 18.59
N ALA A 28 1.79 6.87 18.19
CA ALA A 28 1.19 7.61 17.09
C ALA A 28 1.35 9.14 17.26
N ILE A 29 1.44 9.85 16.14
CA ILE A 29 1.47 11.32 16.14
C ILE A 29 0.02 11.78 15.97
N ASP A 30 -0.42 12.62 16.89
CA ASP A 30 -1.69 13.32 16.77
C ASP A 30 -1.58 14.36 15.64
N ALA A 31 -2.49 14.29 14.68
CA ALA A 31 -2.53 15.19 13.54
C ALA A 31 -2.92 16.63 13.93
N ALA A 32 -3.65 16.82 15.03
CA ALA A 32 -4.09 18.15 15.47
C ALA A 32 -2.99 18.91 16.22
N THR A 33 -2.18 18.21 17.01
CA THR A 33 -1.16 18.82 17.88
C THR A 33 0.27 18.58 17.43
N GLU A 34 0.48 17.76 16.40
CA GLU A 34 1.77 17.31 15.88
C GLU A 34 2.69 16.70 16.96
N ARG A 35 2.09 16.14 18.02
CA ARG A 35 2.77 15.56 19.17
C ARG A 35 2.56 14.06 19.24
N CYS A 36 3.52 13.36 19.82
CA CYS A 36 3.34 11.95 20.15
C CYS A 36 2.25 11.79 21.22
N VAL A 37 1.24 10.96 20.98
CA VAL A 37 0.12 10.74 21.91
C VAL A 37 0.54 10.19 23.27
N ARG A 38 1.70 9.53 23.34
CA ARG A 38 2.20 8.91 24.57
C ARG A 38 3.26 9.72 25.29
N CYS A 39 4.14 10.39 24.55
CA CYS A 39 5.25 11.17 25.14
C CYS A 39 4.95 12.66 25.25
N ALA A 40 3.93 13.18 24.56
CA ALA A 40 3.60 14.61 24.43
C ALA A 40 4.73 15.50 23.85
N VAL A 41 5.78 14.89 23.30
CA VAL A 41 6.90 15.58 22.65
C VAL A 41 6.49 15.96 21.22
N PRO A 42 6.83 17.18 20.74
CA PRO A 42 6.60 17.58 19.36
C PRO A 42 7.38 16.70 18.38
N GLY A 43 6.70 16.29 17.31
CA GLY A 43 7.25 15.44 16.27
C GLY A 43 7.35 13.95 16.65
N PRO A 44 8.04 13.13 15.82
CA PRO A 44 8.25 11.74 16.13
C PRO A 44 9.19 11.62 17.33
N CYS A 45 8.72 11.04 18.44
CA CYS A 45 9.56 10.77 19.60
C CYS A 45 10.61 9.69 19.30
N GLU A 46 11.71 9.67 20.05
CA GLU A 46 12.83 8.75 19.82
C GLU A 46 12.38 7.28 19.81
N ALA A 47 11.53 6.87 20.77
CA ALA A 47 10.98 5.50 20.80
C ALA A 47 10.29 5.09 19.49
N ARG A 48 9.59 6.04 18.82
CA ARG A 48 8.95 5.79 17.53
C ARG A 48 9.97 5.70 16.41
N ARG A 49 11.01 6.55 16.43
CA ARG A 49 12.09 6.52 15.43
C ARG A 49 12.87 5.22 15.50
N ASP A 50 13.22 4.78 16.71
CA ASP A 50 13.92 3.52 16.93
C ASP A 50 13.10 2.32 16.45
N ALA A 51 11.81 2.31 16.74
CA ALA A 51 10.91 1.26 16.27
C ALA A 51 10.78 1.25 14.74
N LEU A 52 10.71 2.42 14.10
CA LEU A 52 10.72 2.54 12.64
C LEU A 52 12.04 2.07 12.05
N ALA A 53 13.18 2.36 12.68
CA ALA A 53 14.48 1.87 12.26
C ALA A 53 14.57 0.33 12.33
N VAL A 54 14.03 -0.28 13.38
CA VAL A 54 13.94 -1.75 13.49
C VAL A 54 13.11 -2.32 12.34
N LEU A 55 11.92 -1.77 12.06
CA LEU A 55 11.08 -2.23 10.95
C LEU A 55 11.79 -2.06 9.59
N GLY A 56 12.47 -0.93 9.38
CA GLY A 56 13.26 -0.66 8.19
C GLY A 56 14.41 -1.64 8.00
N SER A 57 15.11 -2.01 9.08
CA SER A 57 16.21 -2.99 9.03
C SER A 57 15.76 -4.37 8.56
N TYR A 58 14.49 -4.73 8.78
CA TYR A 58 13.87 -5.97 8.29
C TYR A 58 13.08 -5.80 6.99
N GLY A 59 13.15 -4.63 6.33
CA GLY A 59 12.40 -4.35 5.09
C GLY A 59 10.88 -4.39 5.27
N ARG A 60 10.38 -4.04 6.47
CA ARG A 60 8.95 -4.05 6.79
C ARG A 60 8.42 -2.63 6.93
N LEU A 61 7.25 -2.37 6.34
CA LEU A 61 6.48 -1.17 6.62
C LEU A 61 5.62 -1.38 7.88
N PRO A 62 5.38 -0.32 8.68
CA PRO A 62 4.43 -0.38 9.77
C PRO A 62 3.05 -0.76 9.24
N ARG A 63 2.46 -1.80 9.81
CA ARG A 63 1.07 -2.15 9.54
C ARG A 63 0.19 -1.16 10.27
N ARG A 64 -0.72 -0.49 9.57
CA ARG A 64 -1.75 0.32 10.25
C ARG A 64 -2.78 -0.64 10.84
N ARG A 65 -3.07 -0.53 12.15
CA ARG A 65 -4.25 -1.17 12.72
C ARG A 65 -5.48 -0.34 12.39
N PRO A 66 -6.50 -0.92 11.72
CA PRO A 66 -7.80 -0.26 11.57
C PRO A 66 -8.34 0.12 12.96
N GLY A 67 -8.81 1.36 13.12
CA GLY A 67 -9.32 1.89 14.39
C GLY A 67 -8.36 2.76 15.21
N ALA A 68 -7.09 2.92 14.79
CA ALA A 68 -6.16 3.87 15.42
C ALA A 68 -6.36 5.33 14.93
N THR A 69 -6.88 5.49 13.73
CA THR A 69 -7.43 6.75 13.22
C THR A 69 -8.95 6.68 13.37
N ARG A 70 -9.56 7.68 13.98
CA ARG A 70 -11.01 7.87 13.98
C ARG A 70 -11.44 8.50 12.65
N PRO A 71 -11.86 7.72 11.64
CA PRO A 71 -12.30 8.29 10.37
C PRO A 71 -13.44 9.30 10.55
N GLU A 72 -14.22 9.19 11.64
CA GLU A 72 -15.25 10.15 12.03
C GLU A 72 -14.73 11.57 12.33
N GLU A 73 -13.45 11.73 12.66
CA GLU A 73 -12.80 13.04 12.86
C GLU A 73 -12.16 13.56 11.56
N ILE A 74 -12.03 12.72 10.53
CA ILE A 74 -11.58 13.12 9.21
C ILE A 74 -12.81 13.59 8.43
N VAL A 75 -13.08 14.90 8.46
CA VAL A 75 -14.02 15.50 7.51
C VAL A 75 -13.38 15.39 6.12
N ILE A 76 -13.68 14.30 5.42
CA ILE A 76 -13.60 14.29 3.97
C ILE A 76 -14.72 15.22 3.55
N SER A 77 -14.39 16.49 3.30
CA SER A 77 -15.29 17.39 2.60
C SER A 77 -15.51 16.79 1.22
N ALA A 78 -16.50 15.90 1.13
CA ALA A 78 -17.07 15.47 -0.12
C ALA A 78 -17.61 16.74 -0.77
N GLY A 79 -16.78 17.38 -1.59
CA GLY A 79 -17.24 18.40 -2.52
C GLY A 79 -18.46 17.79 -3.20
N ALA A 80 -19.60 18.44 -3.06
CA ALA A 80 -20.85 17.97 -3.61
C ALA A 80 -20.60 17.55 -5.07
N PRO A 81 -20.96 16.32 -5.48
CA PRO A 81 -20.70 15.90 -6.85
C PRO A 81 -21.50 16.83 -7.76
N SER A 82 -20.82 17.72 -8.47
CA SER A 82 -21.44 18.40 -9.59
C SER A 82 -21.88 17.30 -10.55
N ARG A 83 -23.14 17.36 -10.97
CA ARG A 83 -23.83 16.31 -11.73
C ARG A 83 -23.23 16.04 -13.12
N SER A 84 -22.06 16.59 -13.43
CA SER A 84 -21.35 16.54 -14.70
C SER A 84 -19.96 15.89 -14.63
N SER A 85 -19.49 15.43 -13.47
CA SER A 85 -18.17 14.83 -13.35
C SER A 85 -18.30 13.39 -12.85
N GLY A 86 -18.21 12.44 -13.78
CA GLY A 86 -18.00 11.03 -13.44
C GLY A 86 -16.71 10.85 -12.62
N PRO A 87 -16.54 9.71 -11.93
CA PRO A 87 -15.36 9.46 -11.09
C PRO A 87 -14.10 9.44 -11.95
N SER A 88 -13.33 10.53 -11.91
CA SER A 88 -11.99 10.61 -12.50
C SER A 88 -11.01 9.89 -11.56
N PHE A 89 -10.81 8.60 -11.80
CA PHE A 89 -9.63 7.92 -11.29
C PHE A 89 -8.45 8.30 -12.19
N GLY A 90 -7.76 9.41 -11.89
CA GLY A 90 -6.71 10.03 -12.72
C GLY A 90 -5.46 9.20 -13.05
N TRP A 91 -5.47 7.89 -12.80
CA TRP A 91 -4.42 6.92 -13.19
C TRP A 91 -4.93 5.92 -14.24
N LEU A 92 -6.24 5.86 -14.45
CA LEU A 92 -6.84 5.21 -15.60
C LEU A 92 -6.99 6.32 -16.64
N GLY A 93 -6.12 6.32 -17.66
CA GLY A 93 -6.34 7.16 -18.83
C GLY A 93 -7.75 6.91 -19.38
N PRO A 94 -8.34 7.88 -20.12
CA PRO A 94 -9.64 7.65 -20.75
C PRO A 94 -9.55 6.34 -21.55
N VAL A 95 -10.54 5.46 -21.38
CA VAL A 95 -10.68 4.30 -22.26
C VAL A 95 -10.95 4.89 -23.64
N THR A 96 -9.91 5.00 -24.45
CA THR A 96 -10.07 5.26 -25.86
C THR A 96 -10.52 3.91 -26.40
N GLU A 97 -11.84 3.78 -26.56
CA GLU A 97 -12.39 2.71 -27.39
C GLU A 97 -11.80 2.91 -28.78
N GLN A 98 -10.70 2.21 -29.05
CA GLN A 98 -10.12 2.09 -30.37
C GLN A 98 -11.09 1.26 -31.19
N ARG A 99 -12.10 1.93 -31.75
CA ARG A 99 -12.93 1.39 -32.78
C ARG A 99 -12.12 1.44 -34.07
N GLU A 100 -11.26 0.43 -34.24
CA GLU A 100 -10.51 0.26 -35.48
C GLU A 100 -11.49 0.13 -36.65
N PRO A 101 -11.27 0.83 -37.78
CA PRO A 101 -12.02 0.57 -39.00
C PRO A 101 -11.62 -0.81 -39.53
N VAL A 102 -12.58 -1.73 -39.59
CA VAL A 102 -12.42 -3.04 -40.23
C VAL A 102 -12.15 -2.79 -41.72
N THR A 103 -10.91 -2.94 -42.15
CA THR A 103 -10.59 -3.15 -43.56
C THR A 103 -10.95 -4.60 -43.89
N GLU A 104 -12.10 -4.78 -44.54
CA GLU A 104 -12.42 -6.03 -45.23
C GLU A 104 -11.38 -6.22 -46.33
N ASP A 105 -10.42 -7.11 -46.10
CA ASP A 105 -9.60 -7.61 -47.19
C ASP A 105 -9.40 -9.12 -47.09
N SER A 106 -9.62 -9.73 -48.25
CA SER A 106 -9.10 -11.04 -48.65
C SER A 106 -9.79 -12.29 -48.10
N VAL A 107 -10.86 -12.63 -48.81
CA VAL A 107 -11.41 -13.99 -48.99
C VAL A 107 -10.29 -14.99 -49.31
N GLY A 108 -10.21 -16.05 -48.50
CA GLY A 108 -9.24 -17.12 -48.64
C GLY A 108 -9.48 -18.05 -49.83
N GLY A 109 -8.38 -18.49 -50.44
CA GLY A 109 -8.33 -19.54 -51.45
C GLY A 109 -7.23 -20.55 -51.12
N ARG A 110 -7.65 -21.76 -50.78
CA ARG A 110 -6.88 -22.98 -50.47
C ARG A 110 -5.83 -23.31 -51.56
N HIS A 111 -4.74 -24.02 -51.20
CA HIS A 111 -4.55 -25.43 -51.61
C HIS A 111 -3.27 -26.07 -51.03
N ARG A 112 -3.53 -27.23 -50.39
CA ARG A 112 -2.72 -28.43 -50.13
C ARG A 112 -1.23 -28.48 -50.47
N GLN A 113 -0.47 -28.96 -49.47
CA GLN A 113 0.78 -29.70 -49.65
C GLN A 113 0.57 -31.09 -50.29
N PRO A 114 1.60 -31.59 -50.98
CA PRO A 114 2.14 -32.94 -50.79
C PRO A 114 3.63 -32.82 -50.36
N GLY A 115 4.20 -33.63 -49.46
CA GLY A 115 4.09 -35.07 -49.33
C GLY A 115 5.26 -35.72 -50.08
N LEU A 116 6.41 -35.83 -49.40
CA LEU A 116 7.40 -36.93 -49.42
C LEU A 116 8.65 -36.54 -48.60
#